data_AF-A0A423NGN0-F1
#
_entry.id   AF-A0A423NGN0-F1
#
_cell.length_a   1.000
_cell.length_b   1.000
_cell.length_c   1.000
_cell.angle_alpha   90.00
_cell.angle_beta   90.00
_cell.angle_gamma   90.00
#
_symmetry.space_group_name_H-M   'P 1'
#
loop_
_entity.id
_entity.type
_entity.pdbx_description
1 polymer ?
#
loop_
_entity_poly.entity_id
_entity_poly.type
_entity_poly.pdbx_seq_one_letter_code
_entity_poly.pdbx_strand_id
1 'polypeptide(L)'
;MKRLNHPFSILLALTFSLNATALSLRSEQRPDGTTALLLSNEPAAERAPKLNQDPAVRSALVDFFGYQTGSYTNDNTMIVQQVLEALDSEMSMFADGVPAGSKMITAMDDGNNGFERGALLLNDKGQLVAVGLVNGHCTVKSREEALTCNDAPQTVLTIFQPQGAKQADAESLIGWSKQLPPMMAIWAESDDPERRANAQKIASVEYAATKPEEGAWTAAQLPSDFPKAMLAMLPQRAHLIGAGAHGVFTTPGMEGTPIEGDWDKIAGRPQHEFEVILRTFTEYADVIDFYQQHAKDAEISGNQRKALVEGYIGGGTYKIEISNRKDEGTVITLSAWRQEV
;
A
#
# COMPACT_ATOMS: atom_id res chain seq x y z
N MET A 1 -49.41 11.22 65.38
CA MET A 1 -49.28 10.08 64.44
C MET A 1 -49.97 10.39 63.12
N LYS A 2 -49.18 10.73 62.09
CA LYS A 2 -49.45 10.89 60.62
C LYS A 2 -48.20 11.63 60.09
N ARG A 3 -47.23 11.00 59.41
CA ARG A 3 -47.13 10.57 57.99
C ARG A 3 -46.69 11.70 57.01
N LEU A 4 -45.66 11.37 56.21
CA LEU A 4 -45.27 11.90 54.88
C LEU A 4 -44.64 13.32 54.83
N ASN A 5 -43.68 13.68 53.98
CA ASN A 5 -43.05 13.06 52.81
C ASN A 5 -41.73 13.81 52.48
N HIS A 6 -40.69 13.09 52.08
CA HIS A 6 -39.54 13.61 51.33
C HIS A 6 -39.55 12.93 49.96
N PRO A 7 -39.38 13.66 48.85
CA PRO A 7 -38.79 13.08 47.66
C PRO A 7 -37.47 13.80 47.36
N PHE A 8 -36.37 13.09 47.63
CA PHE A 8 -35.11 13.32 46.93
C PHE A 8 -35.35 13.02 45.45
N SER A 9 -35.28 14.04 44.61
CA SER A 9 -35.26 13.88 43.17
C SER A 9 -33.85 13.48 42.75
N ILE A 10 -33.66 12.19 42.44
CA ILE A 10 -32.45 11.67 41.81
C ILE A 10 -32.58 12.00 40.31
N LEU A 11 -31.80 12.97 39.82
CA LEU A 11 -31.58 13.17 38.39
C LEU A 11 -30.75 12.00 37.87
N LEU A 12 -31.40 11.10 37.13
CA LEU A 12 -30.73 10.08 36.34
C LEU A 12 -30.16 10.78 35.09
N ALA A 13 -28.85 11.04 35.08
CA ALA A 13 -28.15 11.44 33.88
C ALA A 13 -28.14 10.24 32.92
N LEU A 14 -29.01 10.27 31.92
CA LEU A 14 -28.94 9.40 30.75
C LEU A 14 -27.66 9.75 29.99
N THR A 15 -26.59 9.01 30.25
CA THR A 15 -25.46 8.90 29.33
C THR A 15 -25.98 8.19 28.08
N PHE A 16 -26.41 8.97 27.09
CA PHE A 16 -26.47 8.49 25.73
C PHE A 16 -25.03 8.24 25.29
N SER A 17 -24.55 7.01 25.50
CA SER A 17 -23.43 6.48 24.75
C SER A 17 -23.87 6.49 23.29
N LEU A 18 -23.46 7.51 22.54
CA LEU A 18 -23.44 7.46 21.09
C LEU A 18 -22.54 6.26 20.75
N ASN A 19 -23.17 5.12 20.49
CA ASN A 19 -22.50 4.01 19.83
C ASN A 19 -22.06 4.57 18.49
N ALA A 20 -20.80 4.98 18.38
CA ALA A 20 -20.14 5.16 17.10
C ALA A 20 -20.26 3.81 16.40
N THR A 21 -21.20 3.68 15.46
CA THR A 21 -21.24 2.54 14.55
C THR A 21 -19.92 2.58 13.80
N ALA A 22 -18.99 1.72 14.19
CA ALA A 22 -17.75 1.53 13.48
C ALA A 22 -18.11 1.04 12.07
N LEU A 23 -17.89 1.90 11.08
CA LEU A 23 -18.15 1.61 9.68
C LEU A 23 -17.25 0.45 9.24
N SER A 24 -17.79 -0.48 8.46
CA SER A 24 -16.98 -1.48 7.76
C SER A 24 -16.72 -1.04 6.32
N LEU A 25 -15.54 -1.38 5.81
CA LEU A 25 -15.13 -1.14 4.44
C LEU A 25 -15.14 -2.48 3.68
N ARG A 26 -15.64 -2.47 2.44
CA ARG A 26 -15.63 -3.63 1.55
C ARG A 26 -15.24 -3.22 0.14
N SER A 27 -14.55 -4.09 -0.61
CA SER A 27 -14.36 -3.94 -2.05
C SER A 27 -15.52 -4.57 -2.82
N GLU A 28 -15.82 -3.95 -3.95
CA GLU A 28 -16.55 -4.58 -5.05
C GLU A 28 -15.70 -4.41 -6.31
N GLN A 29 -15.27 -5.53 -6.92
CA GLN A 29 -14.64 -5.48 -8.23
C GLN A 29 -15.72 -5.34 -9.30
N ARG A 30 -15.60 -4.32 -10.15
CA ARG A 30 -16.59 -4.02 -11.17
C ARG A 30 -16.26 -4.66 -12.52
N PRO A 31 -17.27 -4.85 -13.39
CA PRO A 31 -17.06 -5.38 -14.73
C PRO A 31 -16.11 -4.54 -15.61
N ASP A 32 -15.93 -3.25 -15.28
CA ASP A 32 -15.00 -2.36 -15.97
C ASP A 32 -13.55 -2.49 -15.47
N GLY A 33 -13.28 -3.44 -14.57
CA GLY A 33 -11.96 -3.68 -14.00
C GLY A 33 -11.60 -2.78 -12.82
N THR A 34 -12.47 -1.82 -12.44
CA THR A 34 -12.21 -0.92 -11.30
C THR A 34 -12.65 -1.54 -9.97
N THR A 35 -11.89 -1.26 -8.91
CA THR A 35 -12.30 -1.56 -7.54
C THR A 35 -13.10 -0.40 -6.94
N ALA A 36 -14.31 -0.67 -6.44
CA ALA A 36 -15.09 0.29 -5.65
C ALA A 36 -14.97 0.01 -4.15
N LEU A 37 -14.79 1.06 -3.37
CA LEU A 37 -14.73 1.04 -1.92
C LEU A 37 -16.10 1.41 -1.34
N LEU A 38 -16.75 0.44 -0.70
CA LEU A 38 -18.09 0.57 -0.15
C LEU A 38 -18.04 0.64 1.37
N LEU A 39 -18.45 1.79 1.90
CA LEU A 39 -18.65 1.99 3.34
C LEU A 39 -20.03 1.48 3.75
N SER A 40 -20.06 0.58 4.73
CA SER A 40 -21.27 -0.01 5.29
C SER A 40 -21.42 0.29 6.78
N ASN A 41 -22.68 0.29 7.26
CA ASN A 41 -23.01 0.48 8.67
C ASN A 41 -23.00 -0.83 9.47
N GLU A 42 -22.49 -1.92 8.91
CA GLU A 42 -22.31 -3.16 9.67
C GLU A 42 -21.29 -2.95 10.79
N PRO A 43 -21.44 -3.66 11.92
CA PRO A 43 -20.47 -3.56 13.01
C PRO A 43 -19.08 -3.94 12.49
N ALA A 44 -18.10 -3.04 12.64
CA ALA A 44 -16.71 -3.41 12.45
C ALA A 44 -16.31 -4.56 13.40
N ALA A 45 -15.29 -5.31 13.01
CA ALA A 45 -14.71 -6.34 13.87
C ALA A 45 -14.32 -5.76 15.25
N GLU A 46 -14.25 -6.63 16.27
CA GLU A 46 -13.96 -6.27 17.67
C GLU A 46 -12.67 -5.45 17.84
N ARG A 47 -11.76 -5.53 16.86
CA ARG A 47 -10.70 -4.57 16.61
C ARG A 47 -10.73 -4.22 15.13
N ALA A 48 -10.88 -2.94 14.80
CA ALA A 48 -10.82 -2.51 13.41
C ALA A 48 -9.40 -2.80 12.88
N PRO A 49 -9.27 -3.46 11.72
CA PRO A 49 -7.95 -3.60 11.10
C PRO A 49 -7.42 -2.22 10.68
N LYS A 50 -6.10 -2.13 10.53
CA LYS A 50 -5.48 -0.95 9.93
C LYS A 50 -5.98 -0.78 8.50
N LEU A 51 -6.13 0.45 8.03
CA LEU A 51 -6.71 0.72 6.71
C LEU A 51 -5.83 0.15 5.59
N ASN A 52 -4.51 0.18 5.77
CA ASN A 52 -3.55 -0.44 4.85
C ASN A 52 -3.58 -1.98 4.83
N GLN A 53 -4.28 -2.63 5.76
CA GLN A 53 -4.47 -4.08 5.80
C GLN A 53 -5.73 -4.53 5.07
N ASP A 54 -6.57 -3.59 4.63
CA ASP A 54 -7.78 -3.91 3.89
C ASP A 54 -7.43 -4.27 2.43
N PRO A 55 -7.76 -5.50 1.98
CA PRO A 55 -7.58 -5.92 0.59
C PRO A 55 -8.18 -4.98 -0.44
N ALA A 56 -9.35 -4.41 -0.13
CA ALA A 56 -10.06 -3.48 -0.98
C ALA A 56 -9.24 -2.22 -1.23
N VAL A 57 -8.64 -1.69 -0.16
CA VAL A 57 -7.82 -0.48 -0.21
C VAL A 57 -6.57 -0.73 -1.04
N ARG A 58 -5.89 -1.86 -0.81
CA ARG A 58 -4.71 -2.26 -1.60
C ARG A 58 -5.06 -2.36 -3.08
N SER A 59 -6.11 -3.10 -3.43
CA SER A 59 -6.55 -3.27 -4.81
C SER A 59 -6.90 -1.93 -5.47
N ALA A 60 -7.70 -1.10 -4.79
CA ALA A 60 -8.10 0.22 -5.30
C ALA A 60 -6.90 1.14 -5.51
N LEU A 61 -5.91 1.13 -4.60
CA LEU A 61 -4.70 1.93 -4.75
C LEU A 61 -3.80 1.42 -5.89
N VAL A 62 -3.69 0.11 -6.10
CA VAL A 62 -2.99 -0.43 -7.28
C VAL A 62 -3.71 -0.07 -8.57
N ASP A 63 -5.05 -0.16 -8.62
CA ASP A 63 -5.84 0.27 -9.79
C ASP A 63 -5.67 1.77 -10.06
N PHE A 64 -5.47 2.57 -9.01
CA PHE A 64 -5.35 4.02 -9.11
C PHE A 64 -3.95 4.48 -9.50
N PHE A 65 -2.91 3.87 -8.92
CA PHE A 65 -1.52 4.28 -9.08
C PHE A 65 -0.72 3.42 -10.05
N GLY A 66 -1.07 2.15 -10.22
CA GLY A 66 -0.20 1.16 -10.81
C GLY A 66 1.01 0.90 -9.90
N TYR A 67 2.19 0.78 -10.52
CA TYR A 67 3.45 0.52 -9.84
C TYR A 67 4.49 1.63 -10.07
N GLN A 68 4.03 2.83 -10.45
CA GLN A 68 4.89 3.99 -10.63
C GLN A 68 5.64 4.34 -9.33
N THR A 69 6.86 4.86 -9.47
CA THR A 69 7.71 5.27 -8.35
C THR A 69 7.72 6.78 -8.17
N GLY A 70 8.10 7.23 -6.97
CA GLY A 70 8.30 8.63 -6.62
C GLY A 70 9.04 8.78 -5.30
N SER A 71 9.38 10.01 -4.93
CA SER A 71 10.20 10.32 -3.76
C SER A 71 9.42 11.21 -2.78
N TYR A 72 8.45 10.64 -2.05
CA TYR A 72 7.56 11.40 -1.15
C TYR A 72 7.87 11.12 0.33
N THR A 73 7.67 9.89 0.78
CA THR A 73 8.05 9.40 2.13
C THR A 73 9.32 8.56 2.07
N ASN A 74 9.63 8.00 0.91
CA ASN A 74 10.86 7.26 0.65
C ASN A 74 11.35 7.50 -0.78
N ASP A 75 12.66 7.41 -1.01
CA ASP A 75 13.25 7.75 -2.29
C ASP A 75 12.97 6.69 -3.36
N ASN A 76 12.55 7.15 -4.54
CA ASN A 76 12.28 6.35 -5.74
C ASN A 76 11.55 5.03 -5.46
N THR A 77 10.61 5.05 -4.51
CA THR A 77 9.85 3.88 -4.08
C THR A 77 8.46 3.91 -4.74
N MET A 78 7.80 2.77 -4.89
CA MET A 78 6.46 2.72 -5.47
C MET A 78 5.50 3.63 -4.69
N ILE A 79 4.75 4.48 -5.38
CA ILE A 79 3.84 5.44 -4.75
C ILE A 79 2.75 4.72 -3.95
N VAL A 80 2.22 3.61 -4.49
CA VAL A 80 1.24 2.77 -3.78
C VAL A 80 1.77 2.27 -2.44
N GLN A 81 3.05 1.91 -2.36
CA GLN A 81 3.67 1.47 -1.10
C GLN A 81 3.72 2.63 -0.10
N GLN A 82 4.22 3.79 -0.53
CA GLN A 82 4.33 4.99 0.31
C GLN A 82 2.96 5.45 0.85
N VAL A 83 1.92 5.35 0.02
CA VAL A 83 0.54 5.66 0.46
C VAL A 83 0.03 4.62 1.45
N LEU A 84 0.25 3.32 1.23
CA LEU A 84 -0.16 2.26 2.17
C LEU A 84 0.55 2.40 3.53
N GLU A 85 1.82 2.78 3.55
CA GLU A 85 2.56 3.10 4.78
C GLU A 85 1.90 4.28 5.52
N ALA A 86 1.46 5.32 4.80
CA ALA A 86 0.75 6.47 5.39
C ALA A 86 -0.71 6.18 5.83
N LEU A 87 -1.22 4.96 5.64
CA LEU A 87 -2.55 4.51 6.05
C LEU A 87 -2.48 3.43 7.15
N ASP A 88 -1.42 3.43 7.96
CA ASP A 88 -1.10 2.42 8.98
C ASP A 88 -1.91 2.53 10.30
N SER A 89 -2.99 3.30 10.31
CA SER A 89 -3.91 3.42 11.45
C SER A 89 -5.29 2.84 11.13
N GLU A 90 -6.16 2.79 12.14
CA GLU A 90 -7.58 2.56 11.92
C GLU A 90 -8.19 3.66 11.04
N MET A 91 -9.24 3.30 10.32
CA MET A 91 -9.98 4.18 9.42
C MET A 91 -10.68 5.32 10.18
N SER A 92 -10.56 6.55 9.69
CA SER A 92 -11.36 7.69 10.09
C SER A 92 -12.11 8.30 8.90
N MET A 93 -13.15 9.08 9.19
CA MET A 93 -13.91 9.81 8.19
C MET A 93 -13.69 11.31 8.35
N PHE A 94 -13.62 12.02 7.22
CA PHE A 94 -13.60 13.47 7.19
C PHE A 94 -14.75 13.96 6.31
N ALA A 95 -15.48 14.97 6.79
CA ALA A 95 -16.69 15.47 6.13
C ALA A 95 -16.60 16.94 5.70
N ASP A 96 -15.72 17.75 6.31
CA ASP A 96 -15.72 19.20 6.14
C ASP A 96 -15.31 19.63 4.73
N GLY A 97 -16.25 20.15 3.94
CA GLY A 97 -15.98 20.55 2.57
C GLY A 97 -15.85 19.39 1.58
N VAL A 98 -16.15 18.15 1.99
CA VAL A 98 -16.30 17.02 1.06
C VAL A 98 -17.58 17.22 0.24
N PRO A 99 -17.53 17.15 -1.11
CA PRO A 99 -18.70 17.33 -1.95
C PRO A 99 -19.83 16.35 -1.62
N ALA A 100 -21.08 16.80 -1.78
CA ALA A 100 -22.24 15.93 -1.57
C ALA A 100 -22.17 14.70 -2.49
N GLY A 101 -22.44 13.52 -1.92
CA GLY A 101 -22.32 12.24 -2.60
C GLY A 101 -20.92 11.62 -2.51
N SER A 102 -19.88 12.42 -2.35
CA SER A 102 -18.51 11.93 -2.11
C SER A 102 -18.29 11.52 -0.66
N LYS A 103 -17.27 10.71 -0.44
CA LYS A 103 -16.81 10.29 0.90
C LYS A 103 -15.31 10.42 0.97
N MET A 104 -14.78 10.84 2.11
CA MET A 104 -13.34 10.87 2.32
C MET A 104 -12.95 10.03 3.53
N ILE A 105 -12.11 9.03 3.25
CA ILE A 105 -11.55 8.12 4.22
C ILE A 105 -10.13 8.57 4.52
N THR A 106 -9.73 8.58 5.78
CA THR A 106 -8.42 9.07 6.20
C THR A 106 -7.79 8.11 7.18
N ALA A 107 -6.48 7.97 7.13
CA ALA A 107 -5.69 7.27 8.13
C ALA A 107 -4.32 7.95 8.25
N MET A 108 -3.51 7.52 9.20
CA MET A 108 -2.20 8.08 9.46
C MET A 108 -1.16 6.98 9.68
N ASP A 109 0.11 7.32 9.57
CA ASP A 109 1.17 6.44 10.02
C ASP A 109 1.29 6.52 11.55
N ASP A 110 0.83 5.48 12.24
CA ASP A 110 0.94 5.35 13.70
C ASP A 110 2.41 5.26 14.15
N GLY A 111 3.30 4.75 13.30
CA GLY A 111 4.73 4.63 13.56
C GLY A 111 5.45 5.97 13.70
N ASN A 112 4.93 7.03 13.08
CA ASN A 112 5.51 8.37 13.14
C ASN A 112 4.59 9.45 13.76
N ASN A 113 3.54 9.03 14.47
CA ASN A 113 2.53 9.90 15.09
C ASN A 113 1.73 10.76 14.08
N GLY A 114 1.55 10.26 12.86
CA GLY A 114 0.81 10.90 11.79
C GLY A 114 1.53 12.07 11.12
N PHE A 115 2.85 12.15 11.29
CA PHE A 115 3.69 13.02 10.47
C PHE A 115 3.43 12.75 8.99
N GLU A 116 3.34 11.48 8.63
CA GLU A 116 2.82 11.04 7.34
C GLU A 116 1.39 10.55 7.51
N ARG A 117 0.52 10.94 6.59
CA ARG A 117 -0.89 10.52 6.61
C ARG A 117 -1.50 10.54 5.23
N GLY A 118 -2.46 9.65 5.01
CA GLY A 118 -3.14 9.48 3.75
C GLY A 118 -4.64 9.78 3.84
N ALA A 119 -5.20 10.23 2.72
CA ALA A 119 -6.63 10.38 2.54
C ALA A 119 -7.06 9.86 1.17
N LEU A 120 -8.16 9.13 1.15
CA LEU A 120 -8.80 8.53 -0.02
C LEU A 120 -10.11 9.28 -0.27
N LEU A 121 -10.16 10.08 -1.35
CA LEU A 121 -11.39 10.76 -1.77
C LEU A 121 -12.14 9.88 -2.77
N LEU A 122 -13.36 9.50 -2.41
CA LEU A 122 -14.24 8.62 -3.15
C LEU A 122 -15.42 9.39 -3.72
N ASN A 123 -15.82 9.08 -4.95
CA ASN A 123 -17.09 9.56 -5.49
C ASN A 123 -18.30 8.81 -4.89
N ASP A 124 -19.50 9.16 -5.35
CA ASP A 124 -20.78 8.53 -4.98
C ASP A 124 -20.86 7.04 -5.30
N LYS A 125 -20.04 6.58 -6.25
CA LYS A 125 -19.88 5.17 -6.60
C LYS A 125 -18.75 4.49 -5.82
N GLY A 126 -18.11 5.13 -4.86
CA GLY A 126 -17.00 4.55 -4.11
C GLY A 126 -15.69 4.40 -4.89
N GLN A 127 -15.53 5.06 -6.04
CA GLN A 127 -14.29 5.03 -6.82
C GLN A 127 -13.34 6.13 -6.34
N LEU A 128 -12.04 5.83 -6.30
CA LEU A 128 -11.00 6.82 -6.03
C LEU A 128 -10.99 7.90 -7.12
N VAL A 129 -11.19 9.15 -6.71
CA VAL A 129 -11.06 10.33 -7.57
C VAL A 129 -9.81 11.14 -7.25
N ALA A 130 -9.33 11.05 -6.00
CA ALA A 130 -8.07 11.63 -5.58
C ALA A 130 -7.51 10.91 -4.35
N VAL A 131 -6.18 10.92 -4.20
CA VAL A 131 -5.49 10.48 -2.99
C VAL A 131 -4.63 11.62 -2.49
N GLY A 132 -4.76 11.98 -1.22
CA GLY A 132 -3.87 12.93 -0.55
C GLY A 132 -2.83 12.21 0.27
N LEU A 133 -1.59 12.69 0.21
CA LEU A 133 -0.47 12.20 1.01
C LEU A 133 0.26 13.39 1.62
N VAL A 134 0.23 13.52 2.95
CA VAL A 134 1.11 14.46 3.65
C VAL A 134 2.46 13.77 3.84
N ASN A 135 3.53 14.41 3.35
CA ASN A 135 4.86 13.82 3.26
C ASN A 135 5.98 14.85 3.39
N GLY A 136 7.22 14.36 3.45
CA GLY A 136 8.43 15.16 3.55
C GLY A 136 9.21 15.37 2.24
N HIS A 137 8.77 14.87 1.08
CA HIS A 137 9.61 14.79 -0.13
C HIS A 137 11.00 14.19 0.13
N CYS A 138 11.00 12.94 0.60
CA CYS A 138 12.20 12.24 1.01
C CYS A 138 13.03 11.75 -0.19
N THR A 139 14.33 12.08 -0.22
CA THR A 139 15.26 11.70 -1.31
C THR A 139 16.60 11.19 -0.75
N VAL A 140 17.29 10.36 -1.54
CA VAL A 140 18.68 9.97 -1.29
C VAL A 140 19.55 10.59 -2.38
N LYS A 141 20.49 11.46 -1.99
CA LYS A 141 21.32 12.20 -2.97
C LYS A 141 22.41 11.34 -3.61
N SER A 142 22.91 10.35 -2.87
CA SER A 142 23.94 9.41 -3.31
C SER A 142 23.84 8.10 -2.50
N ARG A 143 24.42 7.02 -3.02
CA ARG A 143 24.34 5.67 -2.41
C ARG A 143 24.91 5.63 -0.99
N GLU A 144 25.81 6.54 -0.65
CA GLU A 144 26.48 6.64 0.64
C GLU A 144 25.75 7.59 1.63
N GLU A 145 24.75 8.35 1.17
CA GLU A 145 24.02 9.31 1.99
C GLU A 145 22.74 8.71 2.58
N ALA A 146 22.35 9.24 3.75
CA ALA A 146 21.09 8.89 4.38
C ALA A 146 19.90 9.55 3.66
N LEU A 147 18.72 8.94 3.81
CA LEU A 147 17.45 9.52 3.37
C LEU A 147 17.28 10.90 4.03
N THR A 148 17.04 11.91 3.20
CA THR A 148 16.80 13.29 3.64
C THR A 148 15.37 13.67 3.28
N CYS A 149 14.60 14.09 4.28
CA CYS A 149 13.23 14.58 4.14
C CYS A 149 13.18 16.06 4.55
N ASN A 150 12.19 16.80 4.05
CA ASN A 150 11.85 18.12 4.57
C ASN A 150 11.38 18.00 6.02
N ASP A 151 12.06 18.72 6.91
CA ASP A 151 11.67 18.80 8.32
C ASP A 151 10.35 19.56 8.50
N ALA A 152 9.64 19.35 9.60
CA ALA A 152 8.60 20.30 10.01
C ALA A 152 9.23 21.69 10.21
N PRO A 153 8.59 22.78 9.74
CA PRO A 153 7.22 22.90 9.24
C PRO A 153 7.09 22.83 7.69
N GLN A 154 8.07 22.29 6.98
CA GLN A 154 8.14 22.27 5.50
C GLN A 154 7.49 21.04 4.86
N THR A 155 6.52 20.43 5.53
CA THR A 155 5.83 19.24 4.98
C THR A 155 4.92 19.62 3.82
N VAL A 156 4.75 18.68 2.90
CA VAL A 156 4.03 18.88 1.64
C VAL A 156 2.79 18.01 1.62
N LEU A 157 1.68 18.56 1.10
CA LEU A 157 0.55 17.75 0.67
C LEU A 157 0.71 17.45 -0.82
N THR A 158 0.92 16.19 -1.16
CA THR A 158 0.81 15.74 -2.55
C THR A 158 -0.58 15.19 -2.79
N ILE A 159 -1.29 15.74 -3.78
CA ILE A 159 -2.60 15.30 -4.24
C ILE A 159 -2.41 14.55 -5.56
N PHE A 160 -2.75 13.28 -5.55
CA PHE A 160 -2.73 12.43 -6.73
C PHE A 160 -4.11 12.37 -7.37
N GLN A 161 -4.20 12.62 -8.68
CA GLN A 161 -5.45 12.53 -9.44
C GLN A 161 -5.20 11.88 -10.81
N PRO A 162 -6.21 11.26 -11.44
CA PRO A 162 -6.09 10.78 -12.81
C PRO A 162 -5.67 11.90 -13.78
N GLN A 163 -4.95 11.55 -14.84
CA GLN A 163 -4.55 12.51 -15.85
C GLN A 163 -5.75 13.28 -16.43
N GLY A 164 -5.69 14.61 -16.41
CA GLY A 164 -6.75 15.48 -16.92
C GLY A 164 -7.87 15.80 -15.91
N ALA A 165 -7.82 15.26 -14.69
CA ALA A 165 -8.73 15.64 -13.61
C ALA A 165 -8.55 17.12 -13.22
N LYS A 166 -9.61 17.75 -12.72
CA LYS A 166 -9.53 19.14 -12.26
C LYS A 166 -9.05 19.16 -10.81
N GLN A 167 -8.13 20.08 -10.51
CA GLN A 167 -7.64 20.28 -9.14
C GLN A 167 -8.78 20.60 -8.15
N ALA A 168 -9.79 21.34 -8.60
CA ALA A 168 -10.97 21.68 -7.79
C ALA A 168 -11.75 20.45 -7.31
N ASP A 169 -11.68 19.31 -8.02
CA ASP A 169 -12.39 18.09 -7.63
C ASP A 169 -11.78 17.45 -6.36
N ALA A 170 -10.59 17.90 -5.96
CA ALA A 170 -9.83 17.38 -4.82
C ALA A 170 -9.60 18.43 -3.70
N GLU A 171 -10.27 19.58 -3.75
CA GLU A 171 -10.05 20.71 -2.83
C GLU A 171 -10.25 20.33 -1.35
N SER A 172 -11.14 19.38 -1.05
CA SER A 172 -11.37 18.89 0.32
C SER A 172 -10.12 18.29 0.97
N LEU A 173 -9.17 17.76 0.18
CA LEU A 173 -7.90 17.24 0.70
C LEU A 173 -7.02 18.36 1.27
N ILE A 174 -7.13 19.59 0.75
CA ILE A 174 -6.40 20.74 1.30
C ILE A 174 -6.94 21.09 2.69
N GLY A 175 -8.26 21.09 2.86
CA GLY A 175 -8.90 21.31 4.17
C GLY A 175 -8.49 20.25 5.18
N TRP A 176 -8.57 18.97 4.79
CA TRP A 176 -8.15 17.84 5.62
C TRP A 176 -6.68 17.89 6.02
N SER A 177 -5.78 18.18 5.09
CA SER A 177 -4.34 18.18 5.37
C SER A 177 -3.92 19.17 6.46
N LYS A 178 -4.72 20.22 6.71
CA LYS A 178 -4.48 21.21 7.76
C LYS A 178 -4.94 20.74 9.14
N GLN A 179 -5.73 19.68 9.24
CA GLN A 179 -6.05 19.07 10.53
C GLN A 179 -4.84 18.29 11.04
N LEU A 180 -4.35 18.69 12.21
CA LEU A 180 -3.20 18.08 12.84
C LEU A 180 -3.61 16.79 13.56
N PRO A 181 -2.82 15.71 13.44
CA PRO A 181 -2.93 14.56 14.32
C PRO A 181 -2.81 14.97 15.79
N PRO A 182 -3.36 14.18 16.74
CA PRO A 182 -3.44 14.57 18.15
C PRO A 182 -2.12 15.05 18.77
N MET A 183 -1.02 14.34 18.52
CA MET A 183 0.31 14.71 19.03
C MET A 183 0.81 16.04 18.44
N MET A 184 0.60 16.26 17.13
CA MET A 184 1.01 17.50 16.47
C MET A 184 0.15 18.69 16.90
N ALA A 185 -1.14 18.46 17.15
CA ALA A 185 -2.05 19.47 17.67
C ALA A 185 -1.59 19.96 19.07
N ILE A 186 -1.21 19.03 19.95
CA ILE A 186 -0.63 19.36 21.26
C ILE A 186 0.64 20.20 21.11
N TRP A 187 1.50 19.89 20.14
CA TRP A 187 2.72 20.69 19.90
C TRP A 187 2.40 22.09 19.38
N ALA A 188 1.42 22.21 18.49
CA ALA A 188 0.96 23.49 17.95
C ALA A 188 0.32 24.40 19.02
N GLU A 189 -0.19 23.82 20.10
CA GLU A 189 -0.78 24.54 21.23
C GLU A 189 0.18 24.69 22.42
N SER A 190 1.43 24.23 22.30
CA SER A 190 2.38 24.25 23.41
C SER A 190 2.78 25.67 23.80
N ASP A 191 2.96 25.92 25.11
CA ASP A 191 3.51 27.19 25.64
C ASP A 191 4.99 27.41 25.28
N ASP A 192 5.71 26.33 24.97
CA ASP A 192 7.09 26.35 24.49
C ASP A 192 7.16 26.87 23.03
N PRO A 193 7.77 28.04 22.77
CA PRO A 193 7.85 28.61 21.42
C PRO A 193 8.59 27.72 20.42
N GLU A 194 9.59 26.96 20.85
CA GLU A 194 10.37 26.09 19.99
C GLU A 194 9.53 24.88 19.55
N ARG A 195 8.86 24.23 20.50
CA ARG A 195 7.93 23.14 20.20
C ARG A 195 6.79 23.58 19.29
N ARG A 196 6.26 24.79 19.50
CA ARG A 196 5.21 25.37 18.65
C ARG A 196 5.70 25.68 17.24
N ALA A 197 6.92 26.18 17.09
CA ALA A 197 7.52 26.47 15.79
C ALA A 197 7.75 25.19 14.97
N ASN A 198 8.08 24.09 15.65
CA ASN A 198 8.32 22.77 15.06
C ASN A 198 7.05 21.93 14.86
N ALA A 199 5.86 22.44 15.23
CA ALA A 199 4.61 21.78 14.89
C ALA A 199 4.43 21.73 13.37
N GLN A 200 3.97 20.58 12.87
CA GLN A 200 3.83 20.37 11.43
C GLN A 200 2.91 21.41 10.78
N LYS A 201 3.27 21.85 9.56
CA LYS A 201 2.43 22.68 8.69
C LYS A 201 2.57 22.22 7.26
N ILE A 202 1.51 22.40 6.48
CA ILE A 202 1.56 22.18 5.03
C ILE A 202 2.15 23.43 4.37
N ALA A 203 3.42 23.35 3.99
CA ALA A 203 4.15 24.45 3.36
C ALA A 203 3.81 24.62 1.88
N SER A 204 3.58 23.51 1.17
CA SER A 204 3.14 23.49 -0.23
C SER A 204 2.09 22.41 -0.48
N VAL A 205 1.29 22.63 -1.53
CA VAL A 205 0.36 21.65 -2.09
C VAL A 205 0.78 21.39 -3.53
N GLU A 206 0.94 20.13 -3.88
CA GLU A 206 1.36 19.68 -5.19
C GLU A 206 0.34 18.73 -5.78
N TYR A 207 0.26 18.72 -7.11
CA TYR A 207 -0.64 17.81 -7.84
C TYR A 207 0.18 16.92 -8.75
N ALA A 208 -0.01 15.61 -8.62
CA ALA A 208 0.64 14.59 -9.43
C ALA A 208 -0.42 13.78 -10.18
N ALA A 209 -0.18 13.57 -11.48
CA ALA A 209 -1.04 12.71 -12.29
C ALA A 209 -0.75 11.24 -11.95
N THR A 210 -1.80 10.44 -11.78
CA THR A 210 -1.63 8.99 -11.69
C THR A 210 -1.53 8.34 -13.06
N LYS A 211 -0.79 7.24 -13.10
CA LYS A 211 -0.50 6.50 -14.31
C LYS A 211 -0.56 4.99 -14.04
N PRO A 212 -1.76 4.41 -13.99
CA PRO A 212 -1.97 3.05 -13.51
C PRO A 212 -1.27 1.96 -14.36
N GLU A 213 -0.93 2.28 -15.61
CA GLU A 213 -0.19 1.39 -16.51
C GLU A 213 1.34 1.51 -16.38
N GLU A 214 1.85 2.48 -15.62
CA GLU A 214 3.30 2.68 -15.44
C GLU A 214 3.88 1.88 -14.26
N GLY A 215 5.16 1.52 -14.39
CA GLY A 215 5.97 0.89 -13.34
C GLY A 215 5.78 -0.62 -13.17
N ALA A 216 4.82 -1.23 -13.87
CA ALA A 216 4.73 -2.67 -14.01
C ALA A 216 5.95 -3.20 -14.79
N TRP A 217 6.37 -4.44 -14.48
CA TRP A 217 7.50 -5.05 -15.19
C TRP A 217 7.16 -5.31 -16.66
N THR A 218 8.19 -5.31 -17.51
CA THR A 218 8.10 -5.63 -18.93
C THR A 218 9.17 -6.65 -19.31
N ALA A 219 8.92 -7.43 -20.36
CA ALA A 219 9.88 -8.44 -20.83
C ALA A 219 11.24 -7.84 -21.23
N ALA A 220 11.30 -6.55 -21.57
CA ALA A 220 12.54 -5.85 -21.90
C ALA A 220 13.48 -5.66 -20.69
N GLN A 221 12.97 -5.80 -19.46
CA GLN A 221 13.76 -5.69 -18.23
C GLN A 221 14.33 -7.03 -17.76
N LEU A 222 13.96 -8.13 -18.43
CA LEU A 222 14.50 -9.47 -18.15
C LEU A 222 15.78 -9.72 -18.95
N PRO A 223 16.63 -10.68 -18.52
CA PRO A 223 17.75 -11.15 -19.33
C PRO A 223 17.30 -11.53 -20.75
N SER A 224 18.10 -11.17 -21.76
CA SER A 224 17.73 -11.35 -23.18
C SER A 224 17.48 -12.81 -23.58
N ASP A 225 18.04 -13.74 -22.83
CA ASP A 225 17.99 -15.18 -22.99
C ASP A 225 17.00 -15.85 -22.00
N PHE A 226 16.23 -15.06 -21.26
CA PHE A 226 15.19 -15.59 -20.35
C PHE A 226 14.20 -16.49 -21.11
N PRO A 227 13.85 -17.68 -20.57
CA PRO A 227 13.01 -18.63 -21.29
C PRO A 227 11.61 -18.08 -21.61
N LYS A 228 11.30 -17.95 -22.91
CA LYS A 228 9.99 -17.43 -23.36
C LYS A 228 8.80 -18.20 -22.82
N ALA A 229 8.94 -19.52 -22.65
CA ALA A 229 7.90 -20.38 -22.10
C ALA A 229 7.52 -20.01 -20.65
N MET A 230 8.45 -19.41 -19.90
CA MET A 230 8.25 -19.02 -18.50
C MET A 230 7.70 -17.60 -18.34
N LEU A 231 7.58 -16.81 -19.41
CA LEU A 231 7.02 -15.45 -19.34
C LEU A 231 5.57 -15.44 -18.82
N ALA A 232 4.79 -16.46 -19.16
CA ALA A 232 3.41 -16.61 -18.68
C ALA A 232 3.31 -16.92 -17.18
N MET A 233 4.42 -17.27 -16.53
CA MET A 233 4.50 -17.52 -15.09
C MET A 233 4.72 -16.24 -14.28
N LEU A 234 4.96 -15.11 -14.95
CA LEU A 234 5.19 -13.82 -14.29
C LEU A 234 3.88 -13.00 -14.32
N PRO A 235 3.26 -12.69 -13.17
CA PRO A 235 2.03 -11.91 -13.14
C PRO A 235 2.27 -10.47 -13.61
N GLN A 236 1.46 -9.96 -14.54
CA GLN A 236 1.66 -8.64 -15.16
C GLN A 236 1.45 -7.48 -14.18
N ARG A 237 0.56 -7.64 -13.19
CA ARG A 237 0.31 -6.61 -12.16
C ARG A 237 1.33 -6.69 -11.03
N ALA A 238 2.60 -6.49 -11.36
CA ALA A 238 3.69 -6.51 -10.40
C ALA A 238 4.84 -5.58 -10.83
N HIS A 239 5.62 -5.13 -9.86
CA HIS A 239 6.85 -4.38 -10.06
C HIS A 239 8.06 -5.32 -10.06
N LEU A 240 9.05 -5.05 -10.92
CA LEU A 240 10.31 -5.79 -10.94
C LEU A 240 11.24 -5.28 -9.84
N ILE A 241 11.56 -6.14 -8.86
CA ILE A 241 12.62 -5.85 -7.88
C ILE A 241 13.98 -6.21 -8.47
N GLY A 242 14.09 -7.38 -9.09
CA GLY A 242 15.36 -7.89 -9.60
C GLY A 242 15.16 -8.99 -10.63
N ALA A 243 16.05 -9.04 -11.61
CA ALA A 243 16.16 -10.07 -12.61
C ALA A 243 17.63 -10.36 -12.88
N GLY A 244 17.98 -11.63 -12.99
CA GLY A 244 19.34 -12.08 -13.16
C GLY A 244 19.45 -13.32 -14.02
N ALA A 245 20.65 -13.51 -14.56
CA ALA A 245 21.02 -14.67 -15.34
C ALA A 245 22.47 -15.06 -15.01
N HIS A 246 22.79 -16.34 -15.18
CA HIS A 246 24.15 -16.87 -15.03
C HIS A 246 24.79 -16.56 -13.66
N GLY A 247 23.96 -16.61 -12.61
CA GLY A 247 24.40 -16.45 -11.22
C GLY A 247 24.60 -15.01 -10.75
N VAL A 248 24.25 -14.00 -11.56
CA VAL A 248 24.30 -12.57 -11.16
C VAL A 248 23.06 -11.81 -11.59
N PHE A 249 22.70 -10.77 -10.83
CA PHE A 249 21.65 -9.84 -11.22
C PHE A 249 22.09 -8.92 -12.36
N THR A 250 21.12 -8.57 -13.20
CA THR A 250 21.26 -7.66 -14.37
C THR A 250 20.43 -6.38 -14.21
N THR A 251 19.62 -6.29 -13.16
CA THR A 251 18.75 -5.15 -12.89
C THR A 251 19.53 -3.94 -12.38
N PRO A 252 19.22 -2.73 -12.87
CA PRO A 252 19.72 -1.47 -12.33
C PRO A 252 19.72 -1.37 -10.80
N GLY A 253 20.89 -1.09 -10.23
CA GLY A 253 21.12 -0.98 -8.78
C GLY A 253 21.58 -2.29 -8.11
N MET A 254 21.46 -3.42 -8.80
CA MET A 254 21.88 -4.75 -8.32
C MET A 254 22.87 -5.43 -9.27
N GLU A 255 23.33 -4.77 -10.34
CA GLU A 255 24.13 -5.43 -11.36
C GLU A 255 25.41 -6.06 -10.82
N GLY A 256 25.64 -7.32 -11.20
CA GLY A 256 26.80 -8.08 -10.77
C GLY A 256 26.71 -8.62 -9.34
N THR A 257 25.68 -8.27 -8.58
CA THR A 257 25.40 -8.92 -7.29
C THR A 257 25.12 -10.40 -7.53
N PRO A 258 25.76 -11.33 -6.79
CA PRO A 258 25.51 -12.76 -6.92
C PRO A 258 24.05 -13.11 -6.61
N ILE A 259 23.51 -14.07 -7.35
CA ILE A 259 22.24 -14.70 -7.01
C ILE A 259 22.50 -15.79 -5.98
N GLU A 260 21.96 -15.64 -4.78
CA GLU A 260 22.18 -16.55 -3.66
C GLU A 260 21.28 -17.80 -3.78
N GLY A 261 21.88 -18.94 -4.09
CA GLY A 261 21.20 -20.23 -4.23
C GLY A 261 21.42 -21.18 -3.04
N ASP A 262 21.61 -20.67 -1.82
CA ASP A 262 22.03 -21.50 -0.68
C ASP A 262 21.03 -22.60 -0.33
N TRP A 263 19.72 -22.36 -0.53
CA TRP A 263 18.69 -23.38 -0.40
C TRP A 263 18.76 -24.44 -1.50
N ASP A 264 19.11 -24.07 -2.74
CA ASP A 264 19.28 -25.02 -3.84
C ASP A 264 20.48 -25.94 -3.57
N LYS A 265 21.58 -25.37 -3.06
CA LYS A 265 22.77 -26.14 -2.64
C LYS A 265 22.44 -27.11 -1.51
N ILE A 266 21.68 -26.68 -0.50
CA ILE A 266 21.23 -27.55 0.60
C ILE A 266 20.36 -28.69 0.07
N ALA A 267 19.52 -28.43 -0.92
CA ALA A 267 18.67 -29.43 -1.57
C ALA A 267 19.42 -30.31 -2.60
N GLY A 268 20.73 -30.10 -2.81
CA GLY A 268 21.53 -30.84 -3.78
C GLY A 268 21.24 -30.47 -5.25
N ARG A 269 20.49 -29.38 -5.49
CA ARG A 269 20.18 -28.89 -6.84
C ARG A 269 21.36 -28.06 -7.36
N PRO A 270 21.62 -28.07 -8.68
CA PRO A 270 22.55 -27.13 -9.27
C PRO A 270 22.05 -25.70 -9.05
N GLN A 271 22.95 -24.72 -9.09
CA GLN A 271 22.55 -23.32 -9.06
C GLN A 271 21.61 -23.02 -10.23
N HIS A 272 20.48 -22.34 -9.96
CA HIS A 272 19.57 -21.94 -11.01
C HIS A 272 20.22 -20.91 -11.94
N GLU A 273 19.79 -20.92 -13.19
CA GLU A 273 20.38 -20.08 -14.22
C GLU A 273 19.73 -18.70 -14.28
N PHE A 274 18.45 -18.62 -13.96
CA PHE A 274 17.69 -17.36 -13.98
C PHE A 274 16.97 -17.15 -12.65
N GLU A 275 16.91 -15.90 -12.23
CA GLU A 275 16.07 -15.47 -11.11
C GLU A 275 15.29 -14.20 -11.49
N VAL A 276 14.00 -14.17 -11.16
CA VAL A 276 13.15 -12.98 -11.30
C VAL A 276 12.39 -12.78 -9.99
N ILE A 277 12.52 -11.58 -9.40
CA ILE A 277 11.89 -11.17 -8.16
C ILE A 277 10.90 -10.05 -8.48
N LEU A 278 9.63 -10.30 -8.21
CA LEU A 278 8.54 -9.36 -8.38
C LEU A 278 7.91 -9.00 -7.03
N ARG A 279 7.38 -7.77 -6.92
CA ARG A 279 6.51 -7.35 -5.82
C ARG A 279 5.15 -6.97 -6.37
N THR A 280 4.10 -7.44 -5.72
CA THR A 280 2.71 -7.10 -6.04
C THR A 280 1.92 -6.79 -4.78
N PHE A 281 0.96 -5.88 -4.88
CA PHE A 281 -0.04 -5.65 -3.84
C PHE A 281 -1.37 -6.32 -4.17
N THR A 282 -1.41 -7.17 -5.20
CA THR A 282 -2.49 -8.13 -5.41
C THR A 282 -2.60 -9.05 -4.19
N GLU A 283 -3.83 -9.40 -3.84
CA GLU A 283 -4.10 -10.26 -2.70
C GLU A 283 -3.40 -11.60 -2.81
N TYR A 284 -2.91 -12.08 -1.68
CA TYR A 284 -2.13 -13.32 -1.65
C TYR A 284 -2.92 -14.50 -2.23
N ALA A 285 -4.22 -14.59 -1.91
CA ALA A 285 -5.08 -15.63 -2.46
C ALA A 285 -5.19 -15.56 -3.99
N ASP A 286 -5.34 -14.37 -4.56
CA ASP A 286 -5.42 -14.19 -6.02
C ASP A 286 -4.09 -14.51 -6.71
N VAL A 287 -2.96 -14.26 -6.05
CA VAL A 287 -1.63 -14.70 -6.54
C VAL A 287 -1.55 -16.23 -6.54
N ILE A 288 -2.07 -16.90 -5.52
CA ILE A 288 -2.12 -18.37 -5.48
C ILE A 288 -3.02 -18.90 -6.61
N ASP A 289 -4.19 -18.30 -6.81
CA ASP A 289 -5.13 -18.69 -7.88
C ASP A 289 -4.53 -18.48 -9.27
N PHE A 290 -3.77 -17.40 -9.48
CA PHE A 290 -3.00 -17.18 -10.70
C PHE A 290 -2.08 -18.37 -10.99
N TYR A 291 -1.32 -18.84 -9.99
CA TYR A 291 -0.42 -19.98 -10.19
C TYR A 291 -1.16 -21.31 -10.34
N GLN A 292 -2.28 -21.54 -9.65
CA GLN A 292 -3.11 -22.72 -9.89
C GLN A 292 -3.58 -22.82 -11.35
N GLN A 293 -3.84 -21.68 -12.00
CA GLN A 293 -4.28 -21.63 -13.40
C GLN A 293 -3.13 -21.79 -14.41
N HIS A 294 -1.95 -21.24 -14.10
CA HIS A 294 -0.80 -21.18 -15.02
C HIS A 294 0.20 -22.33 -14.83
N ALA A 295 0.24 -22.93 -13.64
CA ALA A 295 1.13 -24.01 -13.22
C ALA A 295 0.35 -25.33 -13.00
N LYS A 296 -0.46 -25.74 -13.99
CA LYS A 296 -1.46 -26.82 -13.81
C LYS A 296 -0.92 -28.18 -13.37
N ASP A 297 0.35 -28.45 -13.66
CA ASP A 297 1.03 -29.70 -13.31
C ASP A 297 1.98 -29.53 -12.10
N ALA A 298 1.95 -28.38 -11.44
CA ALA A 298 2.84 -28.05 -10.33
C ALA A 298 2.24 -28.42 -8.97
N GLU A 299 3.09 -28.88 -8.06
CA GLU A 299 2.72 -29.01 -6.66
C GLU A 299 2.75 -27.63 -6.00
N ILE A 300 1.61 -27.22 -5.43
CA ILE A 300 1.53 -26.02 -4.59
C ILE A 300 1.51 -26.46 -3.14
N SER A 301 2.58 -26.15 -2.41
CA SER A 301 2.70 -26.45 -0.98
C SER A 301 2.93 -25.17 -0.18
N GLY A 302 2.40 -25.09 1.05
CA GLY A 302 2.63 -23.94 1.90
C GLY A 302 1.48 -23.57 2.83
N ASN A 303 1.51 -22.33 3.30
CA ASN A 303 0.50 -21.74 4.18
C ASN A 303 0.20 -20.29 3.76
N GLN A 304 -0.51 -19.54 4.61
CA GLN A 304 -0.91 -18.15 4.33
C GLN A 304 0.24 -17.13 4.29
N ARG A 305 1.46 -17.53 4.68
CA ARG A 305 2.65 -16.66 4.68
C ARG A 305 3.62 -16.98 3.55
N LYS A 306 3.72 -18.24 3.17
CA LYS A 306 4.65 -18.70 2.16
C LYS A 306 4.07 -19.88 1.41
N ALA A 307 4.14 -19.83 0.08
CA ALA A 307 3.83 -20.94 -0.80
C ALA A 307 4.98 -21.20 -1.77
N LEU A 308 5.10 -22.44 -2.20
CA LEU A 308 6.07 -22.91 -3.17
C LEU A 308 5.31 -23.57 -4.32
N VAL A 309 5.69 -23.24 -5.55
CA VAL A 309 5.18 -23.85 -6.77
C VAL A 309 6.37 -24.37 -7.58
N GLU A 310 6.45 -25.68 -7.77
CA GLU A 310 7.54 -26.31 -8.53
C GLU A 310 6.98 -27.08 -9.71
N GLY A 311 7.64 -27.00 -10.87
CA GLY A 311 7.19 -27.71 -12.05
C GLY A 311 8.16 -27.64 -13.21
N TYR A 312 7.68 -28.07 -14.36
CA TYR A 312 8.44 -28.14 -15.61
C TYR A 312 7.70 -27.43 -16.73
N ILE A 313 8.41 -26.59 -17.49
CA ILE A 313 7.83 -25.95 -18.67
C ILE A 313 8.91 -25.70 -19.73
N GLY A 314 8.59 -26.01 -20.98
CA GLY A 314 9.42 -25.63 -22.13
C GLY A 314 10.85 -26.19 -22.13
N GLY A 315 11.10 -27.36 -21.52
CA GLY A 315 12.45 -27.94 -21.47
C GLY A 315 13.14 -27.86 -20.11
N GLY A 316 12.65 -27.01 -19.19
CA GLY A 316 13.35 -26.67 -17.96
C GLY A 316 12.48 -26.73 -16.71
N THR A 317 13.14 -26.89 -15.56
CA THR A 317 12.51 -26.82 -14.24
C THR A 317 12.37 -25.36 -13.79
N TYR A 318 11.29 -25.06 -13.07
CA TYR A 318 11.13 -23.81 -12.33
C TYR A 318 10.70 -24.06 -10.89
N LYS A 319 11.02 -23.10 -10.04
CA LYS A 319 10.58 -22.98 -8.65
C LYS A 319 10.10 -21.57 -8.44
N ILE A 320 8.89 -21.40 -7.93
CA ILE A 320 8.32 -20.10 -7.59
C ILE A 320 8.06 -20.07 -6.10
N GLU A 321 8.71 -19.17 -5.41
CA GLU A 321 8.46 -18.86 -4.01
C GLU A 321 7.56 -17.62 -3.91
N ILE A 322 6.44 -17.76 -3.20
CA ILE A 322 5.46 -16.70 -2.98
C ILE A 322 5.47 -16.38 -1.49
N SER A 323 5.93 -15.19 -1.12
CA SER A 323 6.03 -14.74 0.26
C SER A 323 5.06 -13.59 0.52
N ASN A 324 4.06 -13.82 1.37
CA ASN A 324 3.15 -12.78 1.84
C ASN A 324 3.84 -11.98 2.96
N ARG A 325 4.32 -10.78 2.63
CA ARG A 325 4.94 -9.86 3.59
C ARG A 325 3.94 -8.89 4.22
N LYS A 326 2.64 -9.21 4.16
CA LYS A 326 1.54 -8.41 4.67
C LYS A 326 1.55 -7.00 4.09
N ASP A 327 2.05 -6.04 4.84
CA ASP A 327 1.93 -4.60 4.56
C ASP A 327 2.95 -4.16 3.50
N GLU A 328 4.05 -4.92 3.32
CA GLU A 328 5.02 -4.72 2.24
C GLU A 328 4.58 -5.36 0.89
N GLY A 329 3.41 -5.99 0.85
CA GLY A 329 2.90 -6.72 -0.31
C GLY A 329 3.40 -8.16 -0.44
N THR A 330 3.01 -8.83 -1.52
CA THR A 330 3.44 -10.19 -1.86
C THR A 330 4.70 -10.13 -2.72
N VAL A 331 5.74 -10.85 -2.30
CA VAL A 331 6.98 -11.02 -3.08
C VAL A 331 6.95 -12.38 -3.77
N ILE A 332 7.29 -12.40 -5.05
CA ILE A 332 7.30 -13.57 -5.90
C ILE A 332 8.72 -13.73 -6.44
N THR A 333 9.36 -14.85 -6.14
CA THR A 333 10.68 -15.20 -6.66
C THR A 333 10.58 -16.41 -7.57
N LEU A 334 10.79 -16.23 -8.86
CA LEU A 334 10.93 -17.32 -9.84
C LEU A 334 12.41 -17.65 -10.01
N SER A 335 12.80 -18.86 -9.68
CA SER A 335 14.09 -19.46 -9.99
C SER A 335 13.92 -20.50 -11.10
N ALA A 336 14.78 -20.50 -12.11
CA ALA A 336 14.66 -21.40 -13.25
C ALA A 336 15.97 -22.03 -13.72
N TRP A 337 15.85 -23.26 -14.21
CA TRP A 337 16.92 -24.06 -14.82
C TRP A 337 16.55 -24.36 -16.26
N ARG A 338 17.53 -24.32 -17.18
CA ARG A 338 17.30 -24.68 -18.60
C ARG A 338 17.08 -26.17 -18.86
N GLN A 339 17.31 -27.00 -17.85
CA GLN A 339 17.16 -28.45 -17.89
C GLN A 339 16.35 -28.93 -16.69
N GLU A 340 15.90 -30.17 -16.76
CA GLU A 340 15.28 -30.86 -15.64
C GLU A 340 16.33 -31.12 -14.54
N VAL A 341 16.00 -30.83 -13.28
CA VAL A 341 16.92 -30.90 -12.12
C VAL A 341 16.29 -31.55 -10.89
#